data_AF-A0A7C6EJV5-F1
#
_entry.id   AF-A0A7C6EJV5-F1
#
_cell.length_a   1.000
_cell.length_b   1.000
_cell.length_c   1.000
_cell.angle_alpha   90.00
_cell.angle_beta   90.00
_cell.angle_gamma   90.00
#
_symmetry.space_group_name_H-M   'P 1'
#
loop_
_entity.id
_entity.type
_entity.pdbx_description
1 polymer ?
#
loop_
_entity_poly.entity_id
_entity_poly.type
_entity_poly.pdbx_seq_one_letter_code
_entity_poly.pdbx_strand_id
1 'polypeptide(L)'
;MMKISRKWFWCTVLIMLLINPAFGGKKSAGKAMLLCLLPAGGQFYTERYVPGVIIGAGEITLGYFAYKNHIEKNYGERNSFLWWELFLFGYSLADAYVGAKMYGFDVETDINKVSFVYRIKF
;
A
#
# COMPACT_ATOMS: atom_id res chain seq x y z
N MET A 1 21.84 -22.61 -22.87
CA MET A 1 20.62 -22.05 -23.50
C MET A 1 19.40 -22.52 -22.71
N MET A 2 18.83 -21.68 -21.84
CA MET A 2 17.79 -22.10 -20.89
C MET A 2 16.41 -22.12 -21.58
N LYS A 3 15.80 -23.29 -21.74
CA LYS A 3 14.46 -23.45 -22.34
C LYS A 3 13.40 -23.11 -21.30
N ILE A 4 12.92 -21.86 -21.31
CA ILE A 4 11.80 -21.44 -20.47
C ILE A 4 10.53 -22.17 -20.94
N SER A 5 9.83 -22.85 -20.03
CA SER A 5 8.63 -23.60 -20.40
C SER A 5 7.48 -22.63 -20.68
N ARG A 6 6.69 -22.90 -21.74
CA ARG A 6 5.55 -22.06 -22.17
C ARG A 6 4.56 -21.78 -21.04
N LYS A 7 4.41 -22.67 -20.06
CA LYS A 7 3.52 -22.49 -18.90
C LYS A 7 4.01 -21.42 -17.92
N TRP A 8 5.32 -21.34 -17.70
CA TRP A 8 5.94 -20.34 -16.81
C TRP A 8 5.83 -18.92 -17.37
N PHE A 9 5.97 -18.79 -18.70
CA PHE A 9 5.80 -17.50 -19.39
C PHE A 9 4.37 -16.95 -19.27
N TRP A 10 3.34 -17.80 -19.43
CA TRP A 10 1.96 -17.36 -19.26
C TRP A 10 1.63 -17.02 -17.80
N CYS A 11 2.18 -17.74 -16.81
CA CYS A 11 2.05 -17.34 -15.40
C CYS A 11 2.67 -15.97 -15.11
N THR A 12 3.85 -15.66 -15.65
CA THR A 12 4.48 -14.34 -15.45
C THR A 12 3.69 -13.22 -16.09
N VAL A 13 3.10 -13.45 -17.27
CA VAL A 13 2.26 -12.46 -17.95
C VAL A 13 0.94 -12.23 -17.21
N LEU A 14 0.34 -13.29 -16.65
CA LEU A 14 -0.89 -13.19 -15.87
C LEU A 14 -0.67 -12.48 -14.53
N ILE A 15 0.50 -12.68 -13.91
CA ILE A 15 0.96 -11.92 -12.75
C ILE A 15 1.17 -10.44 -13.12
N MET A 16 1.81 -10.13 -14.24
CA MET A 16 1.98 -8.74 -14.71
C MET A 16 0.66 -8.03 -15.05
N LEU A 17 -0.34 -8.75 -15.56
CA LEU A 17 -1.67 -8.22 -15.85
C LEU A 17 -2.48 -7.90 -14.58
N LEU A 18 -2.28 -8.68 -13.51
CA LEU A 18 -2.90 -8.41 -12.20
C LEU A 18 -2.24 -7.25 -11.44
N ILE A 19 -1.04 -6.80 -11.87
CA ILE A 19 -0.31 -5.68 -11.26
C ILE A 19 -0.72 -4.32 -11.89
N ASN A 20 -1.55 -4.30 -12.93
CA ASN A 20 -1.85 -3.07 -13.66
C ASN A 20 -2.87 -2.18 -12.91
N PRO A 21 -2.49 -1.01 -12.35
CA PRO A 21 -3.39 -0.20 -11.57
C PRO A 21 -3.99 0.90 -12.43
N ALA A 22 -5.03 0.58 -13.19
CA ALA A 22 -5.81 1.58 -13.92
C ALA A 22 -7.05 1.95 -13.09
N PHE A 23 -6.91 2.80 -12.07
CA PHE A 23 -8.08 3.35 -11.35
C PHE A 23 -7.92 4.83 -10.98
N GLY A 24 -7.89 5.67 -12.01
CA GLY A 24 -7.96 7.12 -11.90
C GLY A 24 -9.34 7.60 -11.44
N GLY A 25 -9.52 7.75 -10.12
CA GLY A 25 -10.66 8.44 -9.51
C GLY A 25 -10.18 9.41 -8.43
N LYS A 26 -10.94 10.48 -8.14
CA LYS A 26 -10.60 11.43 -7.06
C LYS A 26 -10.63 10.70 -5.72
N LYS A 27 -9.46 10.38 -5.17
CA LYS A 27 -9.30 9.63 -3.92
C LYS A 27 -9.54 10.54 -2.72
N SER A 28 -10.43 10.11 -1.81
CA SER A 28 -10.78 10.84 -0.59
C SER A 28 -9.96 10.31 0.59
N ALA A 29 -9.26 11.20 1.28
CA ALA A 29 -8.45 10.86 2.46
C ALA A 29 -9.26 10.12 3.54
N GLY A 30 -10.54 10.47 3.71
CA GLY A 30 -11.42 9.78 4.66
C GLY A 30 -11.68 8.32 4.32
N LYS A 31 -11.77 7.99 3.02
CA LYS A 31 -11.94 6.60 2.56
C LYS A 31 -10.63 5.81 2.65
N ALA A 32 -9.49 6.45 2.42
CA ALA A 32 -8.17 5.85 2.60
C ALA A 32 -7.95 5.40 4.05
N MET A 33 -8.33 6.25 5.01
CA MET A 33 -8.23 5.96 6.45
C MET A 33 -9.21 4.87 6.90
N LEU A 34 -10.45 4.87 6.38
CA LEU A 34 -11.42 3.80 6.66
C LEU A 34 -10.95 2.43 6.12
N LEU A 35 -10.26 2.43 4.97
CA LEU A 35 -9.71 1.20 4.37
C LEU A 35 -8.42 0.72 5.06
N CYS A 36 -7.70 1.58 5.80
CA CYS A 36 -6.60 1.15 6.69
C CYS A 36 -7.06 0.24 7.83
N LEU A 37 -8.36 0.06 8.07
CA LEU A 37 -8.83 -0.91 9.05
C LEU A 37 -8.45 -2.35 8.65
N LEU A 38 -8.23 -2.60 7.36
CA LEU A 38 -7.59 -3.81 6.88
C LEU A 38 -6.07 -3.60 6.82
N PRO A 39 -5.26 -4.62 7.18
CA PRO A 39 -3.81 -4.52 7.11
C PRO A 39 -3.37 -4.04 5.73
N ALA A 40 -2.55 -2.99 5.71
CA ALA A 40 -2.10 -2.23 4.53
C ALA A 40 -3.19 -1.64 3.59
N GLY A 41 -4.47 -1.66 3.95
CA GLY A 41 -5.57 -1.32 3.02
C GLY A 41 -5.56 0.13 2.52
N GLY A 42 -5.08 1.10 3.31
CA GLY A 42 -4.97 2.49 2.86
C GLY A 42 -3.87 2.72 1.81
N GLN A 43 -2.83 1.88 1.79
CA GLN A 43 -1.73 1.98 0.83
C GLN A 43 -2.15 1.52 -0.58
N PHE A 44 -3.02 0.50 -0.65
CA PHE A 44 -3.64 0.08 -1.91
C PHE A 44 -4.61 1.13 -2.45
N TYR A 45 -5.32 1.84 -1.56
CA TYR A 45 -6.19 2.95 -1.96
C TYR A 45 -5.39 4.10 -2.55
N THR A 46 -4.22 4.44 -2.00
CA THR A 46 -3.35 5.51 -2.50
C THR A 46 -2.46 5.10 -3.69
N GLU A 47 -2.70 3.93 -4.31
CA GLU A 47 -1.88 3.40 -5.43
C GLU A 47 -0.41 3.13 -5.08
N ARG A 48 -0.08 3.06 -3.78
CA ARG A 48 1.28 2.76 -3.29
C ARG A 48 1.41 1.28 -2.97
N TYR A 49 1.44 0.48 -4.02
CA TYR A 49 1.48 -1.00 -3.94
C TYR A 49 2.75 -1.53 -3.26
N VAL A 50 3.93 -0.95 -3.53
CA VAL A 50 5.18 -1.43 -2.93
C VAL A 50 5.19 -1.24 -1.40
N PRO A 51 4.90 -0.04 -0.87
CA PRO A 51 4.71 0.14 0.58
C PRO A 51 3.60 -0.75 1.14
N GLY A 52 2.47 -0.88 0.43
CA GLY A 52 1.36 -1.73 0.86
C GLY A 52 1.75 -3.21 1.02
N VAL A 53 2.52 -3.77 0.08
CA VAL A 53 3.01 -5.15 0.18
C VAL A 53 4.01 -5.31 1.32
N ILE A 54 4.95 -4.38 1.49
CA ILE A 54 5.97 -4.45 2.56
C ILE A 54 5.30 -4.36 3.94
N ILE A 55 4.44 -3.38 4.13
CA ILE A 55 3.74 -3.14 5.40
C ILE A 55 2.79 -4.31 5.69
N GLY A 56 2.00 -4.75 4.70
CA GLY A 56 1.06 -5.85 4.88
C GLY A 56 1.76 -7.17 5.22
N ALA A 57 2.91 -7.46 4.60
CA ALA A 57 3.72 -8.62 4.97
C ALA A 57 4.26 -8.49 6.41
N GLY A 58 4.65 -7.29 6.84
CA GLY A 58 5.08 -7.01 8.20
C GLY A 58 3.97 -7.22 9.23
N GLU A 59 2.78 -6.68 8.99
CA GLU A 59 1.60 -6.83 9.86
C GLU A 59 1.17 -8.30 9.98
N ILE A 60 1.12 -9.04 8.87
CA ILE A 60 0.82 -10.48 8.88
C ILE A 60 1.87 -11.26 9.68
N THR A 61 3.16 -10.94 9.51
CA THR A 61 4.25 -11.64 10.20
C THR A 61 4.20 -11.38 11.71
N LEU A 62 4.04 -10.12 12.11
CA LEU A 62 3.93 -9.74 13.52
C LEU A 62 2.67 -10.33 14.16
N GLY A 63 1.53 -10.27 13.48
CA GLY A 63 0.29 -10.90 13.93
C GLY A 63 0.41 -12.42 14.07
N TYR A 64 1.11 -13.09 13.14
CA TYR A 64 1.40 -14.52 13.25
C TYR A 64 2.27 -14.85 14.47
N PHE A 65 3.34 -14.07 14.71
CA PHE A 65 4.19 -14.27 15.89
C PHE A 65 3.45 -13.96 17.19
N ALA A 66 2.60 -12.93 17.22
CA ALA A 66 1.74 -12.62 18.35
C ALA A 66 0.76 -13.77 18.63
N TYR A 67 0.14 -14.34 17.59
CA TYR A 67 -0.76 -15.49 17.71
C TYR A 67 -0.05 -16.75 18.19
N LYS A 68 1.11 -17.07 17.62
CA LYS A 68 1.93 -18.22 18.03
C LYS A 68 2.32 -18.11 19.51
N ASN A 69 2.83 -16.94 19.93
CA ASN A 69 3.20 -16.70 21.33
C ASN A 69 1.99 -16.70 22.28
N HIS A 70 0.79 -16.37 21.79
CA HIS A 70 -0.45 -16.50 22.55
C HIS A 70 -0.78 -17.97 22.85
N ILE A 71 -0.64 -18.86 21.85
CA ILE A 71 -0.84 -20.31 22.04
C ILE A 71 0.19 -20.89 23.00
N GLU A 72 1.45 -20.47 22.87
CA GLU A 72 2.56 -20.90 23.73
C GLU A 72 2.51 -20.29 25.14
N LYS A 73 1.52 -19.43 25.43
CA LYS A 73 1.35 -18.69 26.69
C LYS A 73 2.58 -17.83 27.08
N ASN A 74 3.43 -17.50 26.10
CA ASN A 74 4.54 -16.58 26.27
C ASN A 74 4.06 -15.13 26.13
N TYR A 75 3.49 -14.61 27.22
CA TYR A 75 2.85 -13.28 27.20
C TYR A 75 3.85 -12.12 27.05
N GLY A 76 5.11 -12.31 27.44
CA GLY A 76 6.15 -11.28 27.31
C GLY A 76 6.46 -10.99 25.85
N GLU A 77 6.81 -12.03 25.09
CA GLU A 77 7.07 -11.89 23.65
C GLU A 77 5.81 -11.50 22.88
N ARG A 78 4.66 -12.09 23.20
CA ARG A 78 3.37 -11.70 22.60
C ARG A 78 3.12 -10.18 22.75
N ASN A 79 3.34 -9.61 23.93
CA ASN A 79 3.14 -8.18 24.14
C ASN A 79 4.15 -7.32 23.38
N SER A 80 5.38 -7.81 23.21
CA SER A 80 6.39 -7.15 22.37
C SER A 80 5.97 -7.13 20.90
N PHE A 81 5.52 -8.28 20.35
CA PHE A 81 5.04 -8.36 18.97
C PHE A 81 3.80 -7.49 18.73
N LEU A 82 2.83 -7.49 19.65
CA LEU A 82 1.67 -6.61 19.57
C LEU A 82 2.03 -5.12 19.64
N TRP A 83 3.06 -4.76 20.43
CA TRP A 83 3.57 -3.38 20.46
C TRP A 83 4.18 -2.98 19.12
N TRP A 84 5.00 -3.86 18.54
CA TRP A 84 5.57 -3.63 17.22
C TRP A 84 4.51 -3.59 16.11
N GLU A 85 3.47 -4.42 16.20
CA GLU A 85 2.32 -4.41 15.29
C GLU A 85 1.56 -3.09 15.38
N LEU A 86 1.29 -2.60 16.60
CA LEU A 86 0.64 -1.30 16.82
C LEU A 86 1.46 -0.15 16.24
N PHE A 87 2.80 -0.19 16.40
CA PHE A 87 3.68 0.83 15.84
C PHE A 87 3.68 0.80 14.30
N LEU A 88 3.76 -0.39 13.70
CA LEU A 88 3.74 -0.56 12.25
C LEU A 88 2.40 -0.10 11.65
N PHE A 89 1.29 -0.43 12.32
CA PHE A 89 -0.05 0.02 11.95
C PHE A 89 -0.17 1.55 12.00
N GLY A 90 0.33 2.18 13.07
CA GLY A 90 0.35 3.64 13.21
C GLY A 90 1.18 4.32 12.12
N TYR A 91 2.36 3.77 11.79
CA TYR A 91 3.19 4.24 10.69
C TYR A 91 2.48 4.12 9.35
N SER A 92 1.85 2.97 9.08
CA SER A 92 1.06 2.71 7.87
C SER A 92 -0.06 3.74 7.68
N LEU A 93 -0.78 4.05 8.76
CA LEU A 93 -1.85 5.05 8.76
C LEU A 93 -1.32 6.45 8.44
N ALA A 94 -0.21 6.86 9.07
CA ALA A 94 0.41 8.16 8.84
C ALA A 94 0.92 8.31 7.41
N ASP A 95 1.60 7.29 6.90
CA ASP A 95 2.13 7.27 5.53
C ASP A 95 0.99 7.26 4.48
N ALA A 96 -0.10 6.53 4.74
CA ALA A 96 -1.29 6.57 3.88
C ALA A 96 -1.99 7.94 3.90
N TYR A 97 -2.05 8.59 5.07
CA TYR A 97 -2.61 9.94 5.21
C TYR A 97 -1.81 10.98 4.43
N VAL A 98 -0.47 10.97 4.57
CA VAL A 98 0.42 11.84 3.80
C VAL A 98 0.28 11.55 2.31
N GLY A 99 0.26 10.28 1.90
CA GLY A 99 0.05 9.87 0.51
C GLY A 99 -1.26 10.40 -0.07
N ALA A 100 -2.37 10.31 0.68
CA ALA A 100 -3.66 10.83 0.24
C ALA A 100 -3.67 12.36 0.13
N LYS A 101 -3.00 13.08 1.03
CA LYS A 101 -2.88 14.54 0.97
C LYS A 101 -2.00 15.02 -0.19
N MET A 102 -0.91 14.30 -0.47
CA MET A 102 -0.03 14.61 -1.61
C MET A 102 -0.68 14.26 -2.96
N TYR A 103 -1.51 13.22 -3.03
CA TYR A 103 -2.25 12.87 -4.25
C TYR A 103 -3.17 14.02 -4.71
N GLY A 104 -3.79 14.75 -3.78
CA GLY A 104 -4.57 15.94 -4.11
C GLY A 104 -3.71 17.09 -4.65
N PHE A 105 -2.47 17.21 -4.19
CA PHE A 105 -1.53 18.25 -4.63
C PHE A 105 -1.03 17.99 -6.04
N ASP A 106 -0.60 16.76 -6.35
CA ASP A 106 -0.04 16.36 -7.66
C ASP A 106 -1.05 16.52 -8.82
N VAL A 107 -2.34 16.33 -8.52
CA VAL A 107 -3.44 16.53 -9.49
C VAL A 107 -3.65 18.02 -9.82
N GLU A 108 -3.41 18.92 -8.86
CA GLU A 108 -3.55 20.36 -9.05
C GLU A 108 -2.28 21.01 -9.64
N THR A 109 -1.10 20.46 -9.33
CA THR A 109 0.20 20.96 -9.81
C THR A 109 0.72 20.27 -11.07
N ASP A 110 -0.14 19.62 -11.86
CA ASP A 110 0.27 19.09 -13.16
C ASP A 110 0.74 20.25 -14.07
N ILE A 111 2.06 20.40 -14.13
CA ILE A 111 2.79 21.51 -14.77
C ILE A 111 2.41 21.59 -16.27
N ASN A 112 2.06 20.46 -16.89
CA ASN A 112 1.59 20.45 -18.29
C ASN A 112 0.23 21.13 -18.45
N LYS A 113 -0.70 20.96 -17.49
CA LYS A 113 -1.99 21.66 -17.48
C LYS A 113 -1.83 23.16 -17.26
N VAL A 114 -1.00 23.55 -16.29
CA VAL A 114 -0.77 24.96 -15.97
C VAL A 114 -0.06 25.68 -17.12
N SER A 115 0.94 25.04 -17.75
CA SER A 115 1.67 25.63 -18.90
C SER A 115 0.80 25.81 -20.14
N PHE A 116 -0.17 24.91 -20.39
CA PHE A 116 -1.11 25.02 -21.50
C PHE A 116 -2.09 26.19 -21.31
N VAL A 117 -2.60 26.40 -20.08
CA VAL A 117 -3.47 27.54 -19.75
C VAL A 117 -2.74 28.87 -19.89
N TYR A 118 -1.47 28.95 -19.48
CA TYR A 118 -0.65 30.16 -19.66
C TYR A 118 -0.34 30.45 -21.13
N ARG A 119 -0.14 29.41 -21.95
CA ARG A 119 0.09 29.56 -23.40
C ARG A 119 -1.12 30.12 -24.15
N ILE A 120 -2.34 29.88 -23.68
CA ILE A 120 -3.59 30.38 -24.31
C ILE A 120 -3.90 31.83 -23.93
N LYS A 121 -3.30 32.34 -22.84
CA LYS A 121 -3.55 33.69 -22.33
C LYS A 121 -2.66 34.79 -22.93
N PHE A 122 -1.70 34.42 -23.78
CA PHE A 122 -0.89 35.32 -24.61
C PHE A 122 -1.32 35.19 -26.07
#